data_AF-A0A0D2MHF7-F1
#
_entry.id   AF-A0A0D2MHF7-F1
#
_cell.length_a   1.000
_cell.length_b   1.000
_cell.length_c   1.000
_cell.angle_alpha   90.00
_cell.angle_beta   90.00
_cell.angle_gamma   90.00
#
_symmetry.space_group_name_H-M   'P 1'
#
loop_
_entity.id
_entity.type
_entity.pdbx_description
1 polymer ?
#
loop_
_entity_poly.entity_id
_entity_poly.type
_entity_poly.pdbx_seq_one_letter_code
_entity_poly.pdbx_strand_id
1 'polypeptide(L)'
;MDAATVTRALGDQRHPMWRPASAAAVLPARRHSCKWGSPPVRRATQGSKGADESEEEAFWFVTQGLERRKAREEAAARLKQQQQQQLGGSNHTTDGKINAAADAPTTATAAAAAAAAGAPPPAASPREPAPPQREWARAARRQALQLAAGLAALILAPAVLSPGGISSPRVWLLFAAYFAFFASGSVRRILRHGPLAPAREDAQRRGPARAASLLAFIAAMPVIHWLPLRRFLSIAAAAPLDRAAGLTLYDLLGAACIAAAIRLNWWAADALGSAYDRVVAPKQLVKDGPYKLVQHPIYGSYMLLFCGYCLACHSAPFALLAAWICAAYYRRRARLEAEVLRAAFGAEYDDYCLRTPKLFVPYVV
;
A
#
# COMPACT_ATOMS: atom_id res chain seq x y z
N MET A 1 -2.91 68.71 -26.21
CA MET A 1 -1.58 68.28 -26.72
C MET A 1 -1.83 66.96 -27.39
N ASP A 2 -1.81 66.98 -28.72
CA ASP A 2 -2.56 66.07 -29.58
C ASP A 2 -1.63 65.27 -30.51
N ALA A 3 -2.07 64.08 -30.86
CA ALA A 3 -1.31 63.02 -31.52
C ALA A 3 -1.26 63.23 -33.03
N ALA A 4 -0.24 63.91 -33.55
CA ALA A 4 0.01 63.99 -35.00
C ALA A 4 1.44 64.43 -35.35
N THR A 5 2.47 63.69 -34.94
CA THR A 5 3.78 63.80 -35.60
C THR A 5 4.54 62.48 -35.48
N VAL A 6 5.17 62.09 -36.59
CA VAL A 6 6.11 60.95 -36.74
C VAL A 6 5.50 59.61 -37.18
N THR A 7 4.82 59.64 -38.33
CA THR A 7 4.90 58.58 -39.33
C THR A 7 5.44 59.17 -40.64
N ARG A 8 6.77 59.08 -40.87
CA ARG A 8 7.37 59.12 -42.22
C ARG A 8 8.86 58.79 -42.20
N ALA A 9 9.15 57.52 -42.40
CA ALA A 9 10.23 57.02 -43.26
C ALA A 9 9.83 55.55 -43.53
N LEU A 10 9.01 55.27 -44.55
CA LEU A 10 9.45 55.01 -45.93
C LEU A 10 10.67 54.06 -45.92
N GLY A 11 10.60 52.83 -46.39
CA GLY A 11 9.66 52.17 -47.29
C GLY A 11 10.45 51.12 -48.08
N ASP A 12 9.80 50.06 -48.52
CA ASP A 12 9.95 49.38 -49.83
C ASP A 12 9.24 48.01 -49.73
N GLN A 13 7.93 47.91 -49.97
CA GLN A 13 7.33 47.53 -51.26
C GLN A 13 8.04 46.34 -51.96
N ARG A 14 7.45 45.14 -51.84
CA ARG A 14 7.04 44.29 -52.98
C ARG A 14 6.38 42.97 -52.52
N HIS A 15 5.09 42.83 -52.81
CA HIS A 15 4.39 41.54 -53.00
C HIS A 15 4.48 41.15 -54.49
N PRO A 16 4.42 39.85 -54.88
CA PRO A 16 3.09 39.26 -55.19
C PRO A 16 2.92 37.73 -54.95
N MET A 17 1.65 37.32 -54.95
CA MET A 17 1.04 35.99 -55.24
C MET A 17 0.90 34.88 -54.16
N TRP A 18 -0.36 34.65 -53.75
CA TRP A 18 -1.16 33.38 -53.70
C TRP A 18 -0.41 32.02 -53.64
N ARG A 19 -0.70 30.98 -52.82
CA ARG A 19 -1.95 30.42 -52.19
C ARG A 19 -1.58 29.40 -51.06
N PRO A 20 -2.55 28.84 -50.29
CA PRO A 20 -2.33 28.23 -48.97
C PRO A 20 -2.02 26.72 -49.02
N ALA A 21 -1.35 26.22 -47.98
CA ALA A 21 -1.36 24.80 -47.64
C ALA A 21 -1.37 24.61 -46.11
N SER A 22 -2.45 24.01 -45.66
CA SER A 22 -2.65 23.36 -44.38
C SER A 22 -1.50 22.43 -43.98
N ALA A 23 -0.97 22.59 -42.77
CA ALA A 23 -0.36 21.49 -42.02
C ALA A 23 -0.45 21.79 -40.52
N ALA A 24 -1.28 21.02 -39.83
CA ALA A 24 -1.35 20.98 -38.38
C ALA A 24 0.01 20.53 -37.83
N ALA A 25 0.78 21.47 -37.25
CA ALA A 25 1.93 21.14 -36.44
C ALA A 25 1.45 20.73 -35.05
N VAL A 26 1.25 19.43 -34.87
CA VAL A 26 1.11 18.78 -33.56
C VAL A 26 2.40 19.05 -32.78
N LEU A 27 2.33 19.95 -31.80
CA LEU A 27 3.39 20.13 -30.81
C LEU A 27 3.55 18.80 -30.04
N PRO A 28 4.76 18.24 -29.91
CA PRO A 28 4.95 17.05 -29.12
C PRO A 28 4.67 17.37 -27.65
N ALA A 29 3.71 16.65 -27.07
CA ALA A 29 3.41 16.71 -25.65
C ALA A 29 4.70 16.45 -24.85
N ARG A 30 5.16 17.45 -24.09
CA ARG A 30 6.20 17.27 -23.08
C ARG A 30 5.69 16.23 -22.06
N ARG A 31 6.12 14.98 -22.21
CA ARG A 31 5.99 13.97 -21.16
C ARG A 31 6.90 14.39 -20.01
N HIS A 32 6.34 15.10 -19.04
CA HIS A 32 6.98 15.27 -17.74
C HIS A 32 6.92 13.91 -17.04
N SER A 33 7.98 13.11 -17.19
CA SER A 33 8.14 11.89 -16.41
C SER A 33 8.13 12.26 -14.93
N CYS A 34 7.47 11.42 -14.12
CA CYS A 34 7.45 11.54 -12.68
C CYS A 34 8.90 11.67 -12.18
N LYS A 35 9.27 12.84 -11.64
CA LYS A 35 10.64 13.23 -11.23
C LYS A 35 11.33 12.27 -10.25
N TRP A 36 10.60 11.28 -9.77
CA TRP A 36 11.00 10.37 -8.71
C TRP A 36 11.41 8.99 -9.23
N GLY A 37 11.47 8.80 -10.55
CA GLY A 37 11.84 7.55 -11.21
C GLY A 37 13.04 7.57 -12.17
N SER A 38 13.80 8.67 -12.31
CA SER A 38 15.01 8.65 -13.16
C SER A 38 16.06 9.68 -12.71
N PRO A 39 17.37 9.34 -12.66
CA PRO A 39 18.41 10.35 -12.79
C PRO A 39 18.36 10.96 -14.21
N PRO A 40 18.84 12.21 -14.40
CA PRO A 40 18.83 12.82 -15.73
C PRO A 40 19.67 11.97 -16.68
N VAL A 41 19.10 11.59 -17.82
CA VAL A 41 19.82 10.94 -18.92
C VAL A 41 20.88 11.92 -19.42
N ARG A 42 22.07 11.88 -18.82
CA ARG A 42 23.27 12.32 -19.52
C ARG A 42 23.48 11.31 -20.63
N ARG A 43 23.52 11.78 -21.86
CA ARG A 43 23.98 11.02 -23.02
C ARG A 43 25.46 10.68 -22.74
N ALA A 44 25.70 9.55 -22.09
CA ALA A 44 27.02 9.10 -21.67
C ALA A 44 27.38 7.87 -22.50
N THR A 45 28.36 8.08 -23.36
CA THR A 45 29.29 7.08 -23.86
C THR A 45 29.67 6.07 -22.78
N GLN A 46 29.51 4.78 -23.12
CA GLN A 46 30.13 3.58 -22.54
C GLN A 46 30.60 3.61 -21.07
N GLY A 47 29.97 2.75 -20.25
CA GLY A 47 30.61 2.15 -19.07
C GLY A 47 29.88 2.37 -17.74
N SER A 48 28.85 1.57 -17.45
CA SER A 48 28.30 1.43 -16.08
C SER A 48 27.44 0.17 -15.97
N LYS A 49 28.03 -0.94 -15.52
CA LYS A 49 27.38 -2.25 -15.31
C LYS A 49 26.46 -2.34 -14.07
N GLY A 50 26.33 -1.30 -13.25
CA GLY A 50 25.68 -1.40 -11.93
C GLY A 50 24.24 -0.89 -11.81
N ALA A 51 23.67 -0.24 -12.84
CA ALA A 51 22.31 0.30 -12.81
C ALA A 51 21.30 -0.59 -13.56
N ASP A 52 21.77 -1.28 -14.61
CA ASP A 52 20.99 -2.15 -15.50
C ASP A 52 20.45 -3.39 -14.75
N GLU A 53 21.26 -3.96 -13.84
CA GLU A 53 20.88 -5.13 -13.05
C GLU A 53 19.66 -4.89 -12.14
N SER A 54 19.46 -3.65 -11.66
CA SER A 54 18.36 -3.34 -10.74
C SER A 54 16.99 -3.20 -11.42
N GLU A 55 16.97 -2.75 -12.67
CA GLU A 55 15.75 -2.64 -13.48
C GLU A 55 15.39 -4.01 -14.10
N GLU A 56 16.37 -4.80 -14.54
CA GLU A 56 16.17 -6.18 -14.98
C GLU A 56 15.66 -7.08 -13.86
N GLU A 57 16.20 -6.95 -12.64
CA GLU A 57 15.71 -7.69 -11.47
C GLU A 57 14.24 -7.36 -11.20
N ALA A 58 13.86 -6.08 -11.14
CA ALA A 58 12.48 -5.64 -10.87
C ALA A 58 11.49 -6.12 -11.93
N PHE A 59 11.86 -6.07 -13.21
CA PHE A 59 11.05 -6.53 -14.33
C PHE A 59 10.89 -8.07 -14.33
N TRP A 60 11.98 -8.81 -14.07
CA TRP A 60 11.97 -10.27 -13.93
C TRP A 60 11.09 -10.75 -12.76
N PHE A 61 10.97 -9.98 -11.67
CA PHE A 61 10.14 -10.36 -10.53
C PHE A 61 8.64 -10.27 -10.82
N VAL A 62 8.19 -9.29 -11.60
CA VAL A 62 6.77 -9.16 -11.95
C VAL A 62 6.35 -10.28 -12.88
N THR A 63 7.17 -10.61 -13.87
CA THR A 63 6.91 -11.70 -14.81
C THR A 63 6.88 -13.06 -14.09
N GLN A 64 7.88 -13.37 -13.25
CA GLN A 64 7.90 -14.60 -12.44
C GLN A 64 6.74 -14.69 -11.44
N GLY A 65 6.34 -13.57 -10.82
CA GLY A 65 5.22 -13.52 -9.89
C GLY A 65 3.88 -13.83 -10.57
N LEU A 66 3.66 -13.27 -11.76
CA LEU A 66 2.50 -13.53 -12.60
C LEU A 66 2.51 -14.97 -13.13
N GLU A 67 3.66 -15.49 -13.57
CA GLU A 67 3.80 -16.87 -14.02
C GLU A 67 3.54 -17.90 -12.91
N ARG A 68 4.05 -17.67 -11.70
CA ARG A 68 3.78 -18.56 -10.54
C ARG A 68 2.31 -18.53 -10.12
N ARG A 69 1.62 -17.40 -10.28
CA ARG A 69 0.17 -17.32 -10.09
C ARG A 69 -0.58 -18.12 -11.15
N LYS A 70 -0.23 -17.92 -12.42
CA LYS A 70 -0.80 -18.67 -13.54
C LYS A 70 -0.60 -20.18 -13.33
N ALA A 71 0.59 -20.61 -12.93
CA ALA A 71 0.88 -22.00 -12.60
C ALA A 71 0.07 -22.54 -11.41
N ARG A 72 -0.19 -21.73 -10.37
CA ARG A 72 -1.05 -22.13 -9.24
C ARG A 72 -2.52 -22.21 -9.63
N GLU A 73 -3.01 -21.29 -10.45
CA GLU A 73 -4.36 -21.27 -10.99
C GLU A 73 -4.58 -22.49 -11.91
N GLU A 74 -3.60 -22.81 -12.77
CA GLU A 74 -3.59 -24.01 -13.62
C GLU A 74 -3.50 -25.31 -12.81
N ALA A 75 -2.66 -25.36 -11.77
CA ALA A 75 -2.56 -26.53 -10.88
C ALA A 75 -3.87 -26.76 -10.11
N ALA A 76 -4.50 -25.68 -9.61
CA ALA A 76 -5.81 -25.77 -8.95
C ALA A 76 -6.92 -26.20 -9.93
N ALA A 77 -6.87 -25.76 -11.18
CA ALA A 77 -7.79 -26.21 -12.23
C ALA A 77 -7.62 -27.71 -12.55
N ARG A 78 -6.37 -28.20 -12.66
CA ARG A 78 -6.07 -29.63 -12.86
C ARG A 78 -6.57 -30.50 -11.71
N LEU A 79 -6.41 -30.02 -10.47
CA LEU A 79 -6.86 -30.74 -9.28
C LEU A 79 -8.39 -30.84 -9.24
N LYS A 80 -9.10 -29.76 -9.61
CA LYS A 80 -10.56 -29.78 -9.79
C LYS A 80 -10.98 -30.76 -10.89
N GLN A 81 -10.26 -30.78 -12.02
CA GLN A 81 -10.56 -31.70 -13.13
C GLN A 81 -10.36 -33.18 -12.74
N GLN A 82 -9.29 -33.49 -12.00
CA GLN A 82 -9.05 -34.84 -11.45
C GLN A 82 -10.16 -35.24 -10.46
N GLN A 83 -10.58 -34.33 -9.59
CA GLN A 83 -11.64 -34.60 -8.63
C GLN A 83 -13.00 -34.86 -9.32
N GLN A 84 -13.27 -34.15 -10.42
CA GLN A 84 -14.47 -34.35 -11.23
C GLN A 84 -14.45 -35.68 -12.00
N GLN A 85 -13.28 -36.11 -12.50
CA GLN A 85 -13.10 -37.41 -13.13
C GLN A 85 -13.25 -38.57 -12.14
N GLN A 86 -12.78 -38.41 -10.90
CA GLN A 86 -12.96 -39.40 -9.83
C GLN A 86 -14.44 -39.54 -9.42
N LEU A 87 -15.19 -38.43 -9.39
CA LEU A 87 -16.63 -38.47 -9.10
C LEU A 87 -17.48 -39.03 -10.27
N GLY A 88 -17.04 -38.84 -11.52
CA GLY A 88 -17.70 -39.39 -12.70
C GLY A 88 -17.44 -40.89 -12.95
N GLY A 89 -16.35 -41.45 -12.42
CA GLY A 89 -16.00 -42.87 -12.55
C GLY A 89 -16.71 -43.82 -11.60
N SER A 90 -17.48 -43.31 -10.63
CA SER A 90 -18.11 -44.13 -9.57
C SER A 90 -19.49 -44.70 -9.93
N ASN A 91 -20.01 -44.46 -11.14
CA ASN A 91 -21.35 -44.90 -11.55
C ASN A 91 -21.39 -46.11 -12.50
N HIS A 92 -20.30 -46.89 -12.60
CA HIS A 92 -20.30 -48.07 -13.47
C HIS A 92 -19.66 -49.28 -12.80
N THR A 93 -20.39 -49.93 -11.90
CA THR A 93 -20.28 -51.39 -11.64
C THR A 93 -21.32 -51.81 -10.60
N THR A 94 -22.52 -52.17 -11.06
CA THR A 94 -23.42 -53.18 -10.47
C THR A 94 -24.64 -53.32 -11.38
N ASP A 95 -24.68 -54.37 -12.20
CA ASP A 95 -25.74 -55.39 -12.11
C ASP A 95 -25.74 -56.39 -13.29
N GLY A 96 -25.48 -57.64 -12.89
CA GLY A 96 -26.21 -58.87 -13.24
C GLY A 96 -26.90 -59.02 -14.59
N LYS A 97 -26.41 -60.00 -15.36
CA LYS A 97 -27.07 -60.70 -16.48
C LYS A 97 -28.44 -61.29 -16.09
N ILE A 98 -29.48 -61.15 -16.93
CA ILE A 98 -30.48 -62.21 -17.27
C ILE A 98 -30.97 -62.01 -18.73
N ASN A 99 -31.28 -63.13 -19.39
CA ASN A 99 -31.37 -63.40 -20.83
C ASN A 99 -32.66 -62.95 -21.58
N ALA A 100 -32.51 -62.96 -22.91
CA ALA A 100 -33.39 -63.58 -23.94
C ALA A 100 -34.42 -62.73 -24.71
N ALA A 101 -34.16 -62.72 -26.03
CA ALA A 101 -35.08 -62.96 -27.15
C ALA A 101 -35.97 -61.84 -27.73
N ALA A 102 -36.02 -61.91 -29.08
CA ALA A 102 -37.08 -61.51 -30.01
C ALA A 102 -37.06 -60.08 -30.61
N ASP A 103 -36.76 -60.10 -31.92
CA ASP A 103 -37.46 -59.45 -33.04
C ASP A 103 -37.47 -57.92 -33.23
N ALA A 104 -37.24 -57.56 -34.51
CA ALA A 104 -37.11 -56.24 -35.13
C ALA A 104 -38.48 -55.54 -35.35
N PRO A 105 -38.62 -54.44 -36.16
CA PRO A 105 -37.76 -53.27 -36.43
C PRO A 105 -38.53 -51.92 -36.26
N THR A 106 -37.85 -50.81 -36.58
CA THR A 106 -38.38 -49.52 -37.09
C THR A 106 -39.19 -48.60 -36.16
N THR A 107 -38.63 -47.42 -35.88
CA THR A 107 -39.20 -46.12 -36.34
C THR A 107 -38.25 -44.98 -35.97
N ALA A 108 -37.44 -44.56 -36.95
CA ALA A 108 -36.83 -43.25 -36.96
C ALA A 108 -37.91 -42.22 -37.31
N THR A 109 -38.51 -41.55 -36.32
CA THR A 109 -39.18 -40.22 -36.48
C THR A 109 -39.68 -39.66 -35.13
N ALA A 110 -38.79 -39.49 -34.15
CA ALA A 110 -39.09 -38.67 -32.96
C ALA A 110 -37.87 -37.98 -32.34
N ALA A 111 -36.71 -37.98 -33.02
CA ALA A 111 -35.45 -37.44 -32.49
C ALA A 111 -35.19 -35.97 -32.86
N ALA A 112 -36.14 -35.26 -33.48
CA ALA A 112 -35.90 -33.91 -34.02
C ALA A 112 -36.78 -32.79 -33.42
N ALA A 113 -37.64 -33.05 -32.43
CA ALA A 113 -38.57 -32.04 -31.91
C ALA A 113 -38.58 -31.85 -30.38
N ALA A 114 -37.62 -32.43 -29.64
CA ALA A 114 -37.52 -32.28 -28.19
C ALA A 114 -36.17 -31.68 -27.71
N ALA A 115 -35.45 -30.98 -28.60
CA ALA A 115 -34.13 -30.39 -28.32
C ALA A 115 -34.15 -28.86 -28.10
N ALA A 116 -35.32 -28.26 -27.80
CA ALA A 116 -35.47 -26.80 -27.76
C ALA A 116 -36.10 -26.21 -26.49
N ALA A 117 -36.33 -26.99 -25.43
CA ALA A 117 -36.86 -26.45 -24.17
C ALA A 117 -36.31 -27.21 -22.96
N GLY A 118 -35.20 -26.74 -22.41
CA GLY A 118 -34.63 -27.30 -21.18
C GLY A 118 -33.14 -27.07 -21.00
N ALA A 119 -32.65 -25.85 -21.24
CA ALA A 119 -31.32 -25.49 -20.75
C ALA A 119 -31.41 -25.36 -19.21
N PRO A 120 -30.70 -26.18 -18.43
CA PRO A 120 -30.65 -25.98 -16.99
C PRO A 120 -30.05 -24.58 -16.71
N PRO A 121 -30.54 -23.85 -15.70
CA PRO A 121 -29.99 -22.54 -15.38
C PRO A 121 -28.47 -22.65 -15.19
N PRO A 122 -27.68 -21.65 -15.63
CA PRO A 122 -26.23 -21.71 -15.54
C PRO A 122 -25.85 -22.03 -14.09
N ALA A 123 -25.09 -23.12 -13.92
CA ALA A 123 -24.64 -23.57 -12.62
C ALA A 123 -24.05 -22.37 -11.87
N ALA A 124 -24.66 -22.03 -10.72
CA ALA A 124 -24.15 -20.97 -9.87
C ALA A 124 -22.67 -21.22 -9.66
N SER A 125 -21.83 -20.26 -10.05
CA SER A 125 -20.38 -20.29 -9.83
C SER A 125 -20.12 -20.80 -8.40
N PRO A 126 -19.26 -21.82 -8.21
CA PRO A 126 -19.08 -22.43 -6.91
C PRO A 126 -18.80 -21.34 -5.89
N ARG A 127 -19.69 -21.18 -4.90
CA ARG A 127 -19.50 -20.23 -3.80
C ARG A 127 -18.12 -20.51 -3.23
N GLU A 128 -17.23 -19.53 -3.30
CA GLU A 128 -15.95 -19.63 -2.60
C GLU A 128 -16.24 -20.03 -1.15
N PRO A 129 -15.51 -21.02 -0.59
CA PRO A 129 -15.72 -21.43 0.78
C PRO A 129 -15.63 -20.20 1.68
N ALA A 130 -16.61 -20.03 2.57
CA ALA A 130 -16.64 -18.93 3.51
C ALA A 130 -15.27 -18.82 4.22
N PRO A 131 -14.72 -17.60 4.39
CA PRO A 131 -13.38 -17.43 4.92
C PRO A 131 -13.24 -18.14 6.28
N PRO A 132 -12.07 -18.73 6.58
CA PRO A 132 -11.87 -19.49 7.82
C PRO A 132 -11.83 -18.54 9.02
N GLN A 133 -13.00 -18.13 9.49
CA GLN A 133 -13.20 -17.06 10.47
C GLN A 133 -12.46 -17.34 11.78
N ARG A 134 -12.35 -18.61 12.17
CA ARG A 134 -11.57 -19.07 13.34
C ARG A 134 -10.06 -18.88 13.15
N GLU A 135 -9.53 -19.11 11.96
CA GLU A 135 -8.10 -18.89 11.67
C GLU A 135 -7.76 -17.40 11.66
N TRP A 136 -8.63 -16.58 11.07
CA TRP A 136 -8.45 -15.13 11.04
C TRP A 136 -8.52 -14.53 12.45
N ALA A 137 -9.45 -15.00 13.29
CA ALA A 137 -9.52 -14.60 14.70
C ALA A 137 -8.25 -14.99 15.46
N ARG A 138 -7.70 -16.19 15.25
CA ARG A 138 -6.43 -16.61 15.86
C ARG A 138 -5.27 -15.74 15.39
N ALA A 139 -5.18 -15.44 14.10
CA ALA A 139 -4.15 -14.58 13.53
C ALA A 139 -4.27 -13.14 14.07
N ALA A 140 -5.49 -12.59 14.14
CA ALA A 140 -5.77 -11.28 14.71
C ALA A 140 -5.39 -11.19 16.19
N ARG A 141 -5.70 -12.22 16.99
CA ARG A 141 -5.28 -12.30 18.41
C ARG A 141 -3.75 -12.34 18.54
N ARG A 142 -3.07 -13.16 17.75
CA ARG A 142 -1.59 -13.20 17.75
C ARG A 142 -1.00 -11.84 17.38
N GLN A 143 -1.53 -11.19 16.35
CA GLN A 143 -1.10 -9.84 15.95
C GLN A 143 -1.33 -8.82 17.07
N ALA A 144 -2.49 -8.84 17.73
CA ALA A 144 -2.79 -7.94 18.85
C ALA A 144 -1.83 -8.14 20.02
N LEU A 145 -1.51 -9.40 20.37
CA LEU A 145 -0.54 -9.72 21.43
C LEU A 145 0.87 -9.26 21.06
N GLN A 146 1.30 -9.46 19.82
CA GLN A 146 2.61 -8.98 19.34
C GLN A 146 2.71 -7.47 19.38
N LEU A 147 1.64 -6.75 18.99
CA LEU A 147 1.58 -5.30 19.11
C LEU A 147 1.63 -4.86 20.56
N ALA A 148 0.83 -5.46 21.45
CA ALA A 148 0.85 -5.13 22.87
C ALA A 148 2.25 -5.33 23.47
N ALA A 149 2.91 -6.45 23.17
CA ALA A 149 4.26 -6.74 23.64
C ALA A 149 5.29 -5.74 23.08
N GLY A 150 5.27 -5.46 21.78
CA GLY A 150 6.20 -4.51 21.15
C GLY A 150 6.01 -3.08 21.68
N LEU A 151 4.75 -2.64 21.86
CA LEU A 151 4.43 -1.34 22.44
C LEU A 151 4.76 -1.27 23.93
N ALA A 152 4.61 -2.36 24.67
CA ALA A 152 5.00 -2.42 26.07
C ALA A 152 6.53 -2.27 26.19
N ALA A 153 7.30 -2.95 25.35
CA ALA A 153 8.75 -2.76 25.28
C ALA A 153 9.14 -1.33 24.89
N LEU A 154 8.37 -0.68 24.03
CA LEU A 154 8.69 0.65 23.52
C LEU A 154 8.30 1.80 24.47
N ILE A 155 7.19 1.66 25.20
CA ILE A 155 6.58 2.75 26.00
C ILE A 155 6.57 2.40 27.49
N LEU A 156 6.16 1.19 27.87
CA LEU A 156 6.01 0.82 29.29
C LEU A 156 7.36 0.48 29.93
N ALA A 157 8.26 -0.22 29.23
CA ALA A 157 9.58 -0.55 29.74
C ALA A 157 10.39 0.69 30.21
N PRO A 158 10.58 1.75 29.40
CA PRO A 158 11.27 2.96 29.88
C PRO A 158 10.53 3.68 31.00
N ALA A 159 9.20 3.53 31.10
CA ALA A 159 8.41 4.09 32.20
C ALA A 159 8.62 3.32 33.51
N VAL A 160 8.71 1.97 33.46
CA VAL A 160 9.03 1.14 34.64
C VAL A 160 10.44 1.46 35.16
N LEU A 161 11.38 1.74 34.25
CA LEU A 161 12.76 2.13 34.59
C LEU A 161 12.90 3.57 35.10
N SER A 162 11.80 4.34 35.16
CA SER A 162 11.80 5.73 35.60
C SER A 162 11.03 5.86 36.93
N PRO A 163 11.53 6.60 37.93
CA PRO A 163 10.83 6.78 39.20
C PRO A 163 9.39 7.30 39.00
N GLY A 164 8.40 6.59 39.54
CA GLY A 164 6.98 6.94 39.42
C GLY A 164 6.40 6.85 37.99
N GLY A 165 7.15 6.33 37.02
CA GLY A 165 6.77 6.40 35.61
C GLY A 165 5.47 5.65 35.28
N ILE A 166 5.27 4.46 35.86
CA ILE A 166 4.07 3.65 35.61
C ILE A 166 2.79 4.26 36.23
N SER A 167 2.95 5.10 37.24
CA SER A 167 1.85 5.83 37.89
C SER A 167 1.38 7.02 37.05
N SER A 168 2.13 7.41 36.01
CA SER A 168 1.77 8.53 35.14
C SER A 168 0.62 8.15 34.21
N PRO A 169 -0.54 8.86 34.24
CA PRO A 169 -1.65 8.59 33.34
C PRO A 169 -1.27 8.82 31.86
N ARG A 170 -0.31 9.72 31.61
CA ARG A 170 0.18 10.02 30.26
C ARG A 170 0.82 8.79 29.60
N VAL A 171 1.55 7.97 30.34
CA VAL A 171 2.16 6.73 29.82
C VAL A 171 1.09 5.77 29.30
N TRP A 172 0.02 5.60 30.06
CA TRP A 172 -1.10 4.73 29.69
C TRP A 172 -1.91 5.30 28.52
N LEU A 173 -2.13 6.62 28.48
CA LEU A 173 -2.79 7.27 27.35
C LEU A 173 -1.98 7.11 26.05
N LEU A 174 -0.66 7.30 26.10
CA LEU A 174 0.21 7.10 24.93
C LEU A 174 0.24 5.64 24.49
N PHE A 175 0.35 4.69 25.43
CA PHE A 175 0.26 3.27 25.14
C PHE A 175 -1.07 2.90 24.47
N ALA A 176 -2.19 3.35 25.04
CA ALA A 176 -3.53 3.10 24.51
C ALA A 176 -3.71 3.71 23.12
N ALA A 177 -3.23 4.95 22.90
CA ALA A 177 -3.31 5.61 21.61
C ALA A 177 -2.47 4.90 20.52
N TYR A 178 -1.25 4.47 20.86
CA TYR A 178 -0.43 3.66 19.95
C TYR A 178 -1.10 2.32 19.66
N PHE A 179 -1.61 1.65 20.68
CA PHE A 179 -2.30 0.38 20.50
C PHE A 179 -3.52 0.56 19.58
N ALA A 180 -4.35 1.58 19.81
CA ALA A 180 -5.48 1.91 18.95
C ALA A 180 -5.04 2.18 17.50
N PHE A 181 -3.99 2.97 17.31
CA PHE A 181 -3.42 3.26 15.99
C PHE A 181 -3.02 1.97 15.25
N PHE A 182 -2.15 1.14 15.84
CA PHE A 182 -1.63 -0.05 15.17
C PHE A 182 -2.65 -1.18 15.04
N ALA A 183 -3.54 -1.34 16.04
CA ALA A 183 -4.61 -2.32 16.00
C ALA A 183 -5.66 -1.96 14.93
N SER A 184 -5.99 -0.68 14.77
CA SER A 184 -6.89 -0.21 13.71
C SER A 184 -6.34 -0.52 12.32
N GLY A 185 -5.03 -0.41 12.11
CA GLY A 185 -4.41 -0.76 10.82
C GLY A 185 -4.34 -2.26 10.58
N SER A 186 -3.76 -3.02 11.52
CA SER A 186 -3.37 -4.42 11.27
C SER A 186 -4.40 -5.44 11.74
N VAL A 187 -4.89 -5.35 12.98
CA VAL A 187 -5.82 -6.33 13.56
C VAL A 187 -7.16 -6.28 12.83
N ARG A 188 -7.72 -5.07 12.65
CA ARG A 188 -8.97 -4.87 11.90
C ARG A 188 -8.84 -5.35 10.45
N ARG A 189 -7.70 -5.09 9.79
CA ARG A 189 -7.43 -5.57 8.43
C ARG A 189 -7.41 -7.09 8.37
N ILE A 190 -6.77 -7.77 9.34
CA ILE A 190 -6.78 -9.23 9.40
C ILE A 190 -8.20 -9.78 9.57
N LEU A 191 -9.02 -9.14 10.40
CA LEU A 191 -10.41 -9.54 10.61
C LEU A 191 -11.28 -9.33 9.37
N ARG A 192 -11.01 -8.31 8.54
CA ARG A 192 -11.79 -7.98 7.33
C ARG A 192 -11.29 -8.67 6.05
N HIS A 193 -9.97 -8.85 5.91
CA HIS A 193 -9.32 -9.23 4.65
C HIS A 193 -8.36 -10.43 4.79
N GLY A 194 -8.23 -11.00 5.99
CA GLY A 194 -7.34 -12.13 6.25
C GLY A 194 -5.87 -11.74 6.53
N PRO A 195 -5.00 -12.72 6.80
CA PRO A 195 -3.58 -12.49 7.12
C PRO A 195 -2.79 -11.90 5.94
N LEU A 196 -1.65 -11.25 6.22
CA LEU A 196 -0.76 -10.69 5.18
C LEU A 196 -0.03 -11.80 4.43
N ALA A 197 0.39 -11.53 3.19
CA ALA A 197 1.29 -12.43 2.48
C ALA A 197 2.57 -12.75 3.30
N PRO A 198 3.22 -13.90 3.09
CA PRO A 198 4.44 -14.27 3.82
C PRO A 198 5.58 -13.26 3.65
N ALA A 199 6.36 -13.03 4.71
CA ALA A 199 7.44 -12.03 4.70
C ALA A 199 8.58 -12.30 3.70
N ARG A 200 8.78 -13.55 3.29
CA ARG A 200 9.78 -13.97 2.29
C ARG A 200 9.47 -13.48 0.88
N GLU A 201 8.21 -13.14 0.63
CA GLU A 201 7.72 -12.66 -0.66
C GLU A 201 7.79 -11.12 -0.74
N ASP A 202 8.11 -10.45 0.37
CA ASP A 202 8.18 -9.00 0.51
C ASP A 202 9.43 -8.43 -0.17
N ALA A 203 9.25 -7.76 -1.31
CA ALA A 203 10.33 -7.11 -2.05
C ALA A 203 11.10 -6.10 -1.18
N GLN A 204 10.45 -5.51 -0.16
CA GLN A 204 11.08 -4.54 0.74
C GLN A 204 12.21 -5.13 1.59
N ARG A 205 12.25 -6.47 1.77
CA ARG A 205 13.23 -7.15 2.64
C ARG A 205 14.39 -7.78 1.87
N ARG A 206 14.40 -7.72 0.53
CA ARG A 206 15.44 -8.37 -0.30
C ARG A 206 16.64 -7.46 -0.51
N GLY A 207 17.83 -7.96 -0.17
CA GLY A 207 19.12 -7.28 -0.34
C GLY A 207 19.68 -6.68 0.97
N PRO A 208 21.01 -6.76 1.19
CA PRO A 208 21.65 -6.40 2.46
C PRO A 208 21.43 -4.91 2.81
N ALA A 209 21.50 -4.02 1.82
CA ALA A 209 21.28 -2.59 2.05
C ALA A 209 19.85 -2.26 2.50
N ARG A 210 18.82 -2.99 2.01
CA ARG A 210 17.42 -2.77 2.40
C ARG A 210 17.18 -3.28 3.82
N ALA A 211 17.69 -4.49 4.12
CA ALA A 211 17.67 -5.06 5.46
C ALA A 211 18.38 -4.17 6.48
N ALA A 212 19.57 -3.66 6.17
CA ALA A 212 20.31 -2.73 7.04
C ALA A 212 19.49 -1.46 7.34
N SER A 213 18.81 -0.87 6.37
CA SER A 213 17.97 0.31 6.63
C SER A 213 16.73 0.02 7.49
N LEU A 214 16.13 -1.17 7.34
CA LEU A 214 15.03 -1.59 8.20
C LEU A 214 15.55 -1.80 9.64
N LEU A 215 16.70 -2.45 9.80
CA LEU A 215 17.32 -2.65 11.12
C LEU A 215 17.70 -1.32 11.76
N ALA A 216 18.29 -0.38 11.01
CA ALA A 216 18.60 0.96 11.49
C ALA A 216 17.33 1.72 11.92
N PHE A 217 16.24 1.64 11.14
CA PHE A 217 14.97 2.23 11.52
C PHE A 217 14.39 1.61 12.79
N ILE A 218 14.43 0.28 12.93
CA ILE A 218 14.01 -0.43 14.15
C ILE A 218 14.86 -0.01 15.35
N ALA A 219 16.18 0.08 15.18
CA ALA A 219 17.12 0.51 16.22
C ALA A 219 16.92 1.98 16.63
N ALA A 220 16.43 2.83 15.71
CA ALA A 220 16.07 4.21 16.02
C ALA A 220 14.77 4.33 16.85
N MET A 221 13.87 3.33 16.80
CA MET A 221 12.59 3.40 17.52
C MET A 221 12.76 3.55 19.03
N PRO A 222 13.60 2.76 19.73
CA PRO A 222 13.89 3.00 21.15
C PRO A 222 14.41 4.41 21.43
N VAL A 223 15.31 4.94 20.60
CA VAL A 223 15.89 6.28 20.79
C VAL A 223 14.82 7.36 20.78
N ILE A 224 13.92 7.34 19.77
CA ILE A 224 12.88 8.36 19.64
C ILE A 224 11.72 8.19 20.65
N HIS A 225 11.58 7.03 21.29
CA HIS A 225 10.50 6.80 22.26
C HIS A 225 10.97 6.87 23.72
N TRP A 226 12.12 6.28 24.03
CA TRP A 226 12.63 6.16 25.40
C TRP A 226 13.22 7.48 25.88
N LEU A 227 14.06 8.15 25.09
CA LEU A 227 14.72 9.38 25.52
C LEU A 227 13.75 10.52 25.84
N PRO A 228 12.80 10.90 24.97
CA PRO A 228 11.87 11.97 25.31
C PRO A 228 10.96 11.59 26.48
N LEU A 229 10.52 10.32 26.58
CA LEU A 229 9.69 9.88 27.68
C LEU A 229 10.45 9.90 29.02
N ARG A 230 11.67 9.37 29.07
CA ARG A 230 12.49 9.38 30.30
C ARG A 230 12.82 10.81 30.72
N ARG A 231 13.17 11.68 29.77
CA ARG A 231 13.36 13.12 30.03
C ARG A 231 12.10 13.73 30.62
N PHE A 232 10.95 13.50 30.01
CA PHE A 232 9.67 13.99 30.50
C PHE A 232 9.39 13.52 31.93
N LEU A 233 9.49 12.21 32.18
CA LEU A 233 9.24 11.62 33.49
C LEU A 233 10.23 12.13 34.56
N SER A 234 11.51 12.33 34.21
CA SER A 234 12.50 12.90 35.14
C SER A 234 12.18 14.34 35.53
N ILE A 235 11.70 15.15 34.59
CA ILE A 235 11.30 16.54 34.86
C ILE A 235 10.01 16.55 35.68
N ALA A 236 9.04 15.73 35.32
CA ALA A 236 7.76 15.63 36.01
C ALA A 236 7.93 15.15 37.47
N ALA A 237 8.85 14.21 37.73
CA ALA A 237 9.15 13.74 39.07
C ALA A 237 9.83 14.80 39.96
N ALA A 238 10.54 15.76 39.36
CA ALA A 238 11.21 16.86 40.06
C ALA A 238 10.34 18.13 40.16
N ALA A 239 9.22 18.21 39.44
CA ALA A 239 8.37 19.38 39.41
C ALA A 239 7.45 19.45 40.65
N PRO A 240 7.25 20.63 41.25
CA PRO A 240 6.28 20.78 42.33
C PRO A 240 4.85 20.53 41.81
N LEU A 241 4.02 19.91 42.67
CA LEU A 241 2.69 19.36 42.34
C LEU A 241 1.71 20.41 41.76
N ASP A 242 1.92 21.68 42.08
CA ASP A 242 1.12 22.83 41.63
C ASP A 242 1.33 23.17 40.15
N ARG A 243 2.54 22.95 39.60
CA ARG A 243 2.86 23.19 38.17
C ARG A 243 2.59 21.98 37.28
N ALA A 244 2.33 20.81 37.86
CA ALA A 244 2.15 19.56 37.13
C ALA A 244 0.73 19.36 36.55
N ALA A 245 -0.23 20.23 36.88
CA ALA A 245 -1.66 19.99 36.63
C ALA A 245 -2.24 20.66 35.37
N GLY A 246 -1.49 21.52 34.67
CA GLY A 246 -1.99 22.27 33.51
C GLY A 246 -1.84 21.52 32.18
N LEU A 247 -2.85 21.61 31.30
CA LEU A 247 -2.70 21.26 29.88
C LEU A 247 -1.79 22.28 29.19
N THR A 248 -0.69 21.81 28.61
CA THR A 248 0.23 22.67 27.86
C THR A 248 -0.12 22.68 26.37
N LEU A 249 0.41 23.67 25.64
CA LEU A 249 0.36 23.68 24.17
C LEU A 249 0.96 22.40 23.57
N TYR A 250 2.01 21.84 24.18
CA TYR A 250 2.62 20.59 23.77
C TYR A 250 1.66 19.39 23.91
N ASP A 251 0.86 19.35 24.97
CA ASP A 251 -0.16 18.31 25.16
C ASP A 251 -1.25 18.41 24.08
N LEU A 252 -1.73 19.63 23.80
CA LEU A 252 -2.76 19.87 22.77
C LEU A 252 -2.26 19.51 21.37
N LEU A 253 -1.06 19.97 21.00
CA LEU A 253 -0.46 19.65 19.70
C LEU A 253 -0.15 18.17 19.57
N GLY A 254 0.40 17.55 20.63
CA GLY A 254 0.67 16.12 20.66
C GLY A 254 -0.60 15.29 20.49
N ALA A 255 -1.65 15.60 21.25
CA ALA A 255 -2.95 14.94 21.15
C ALA A 255 -3.59 15.13 19.76
N ALA A 256 -3.55 16.35 19.21
CA ALA A 256 -4.07 16.65 17.88
C ALA A 256 -3.33 15.86 16.79
N CYS A 257 -1.99 15.79 16.84
CA CYS A 257 -1.19 14.99 15.92
C CYS A 257 -1.52 13.50 16.00
N ILE A 258 -1.64 12.95 17.22
CA ILE A 258 -1.98 11.54 17.43
C ILE A 258 -3.40 11.23 16.94
N ALA A 259 -4.37 12.09 17.24
CA ALA A 259 -5.75 11.93 16.76
C ALA A 259 -5.82 11.99 15.22
N ALA A 260 -5.13 12.95 14.60
CA ALA A 260 -5.01 13.06 13.15
C ALA A 260 -4.33 11.83 12.54
N ALA A 261 -3.27 11.31 13.17
CA ALA A 261 -2.59 10.09 12.76
C ALA A 261 -3.56 8.89 12.75
N ILE A 262 -4.29 8.66 13.84
CA ILE A 262 -5.28 7.58 13.95
C ILE A 262 -6.34 7.71 12.85
N ARG A 263 -6.90 8.92 12.68
CA ARG A 263 -7.94 9.18 11.69
C ARG A 263 -7.46 8.95 10.26
N LEU A 264 -6.27 9.44 9.93
CA LEU A 264 -5.65 9.31 8.61
C LEU A 264 -5.29 7.86 8.31
N ASN A 265 -4.68 7.15 9.26
CA ASN A 265 -4.35 5.73 9.11
C ASN A 265 -5.60 4.89 8.89
N TRP A 266 -6.67 5.16 9.64
CA TRP A 266 -7.95 4.50 9.43
C TRP A 266 -8.47 4.79 8.03
N TRP A 267 -8.60 6.06 7.64
CA TRP A 267 -9.11 6.44 6.32
C TRP A 267 -8.33 5.78 5.18
N ALA A 268 -7.00 5.75 5.29
CA ALA A 268 -6.13 5.15 4.28
C ALA A 268 -6.26 3.63 4.24
N ALA A 269 -6.27 2.97 5.40
CA ALA A 269 -6.44 1.51 5.46
C ALA A 269 -7.81 1.07 4.93
N ASP A 270 -8.86 1.84 5.20
CA ASP A 270 -10.22 1.57 4.72
C ASP A 270 -10.33 1.77 3.20
N ALA A 271 -9.75 2.86 2.66
CA ALA A 271 -9.68 3.10 1.22
C ALA A 271 -8.88 2.03 0.47
N LEU A 272 -7.81 1.51 1.08
CA LEU A 272 -6.96 0.48 0.47
C LEU A 272 -7.62 -0.92 0.51
N GLY A 273 -8.40 -1.21 1.55
CA GLY A 273 -9.20 -2.44 1.67
C GLY A 273 -8.39 -3.72 1.46
N SER A 274 -8.84 -4.58 0.55
CA SER A 274 -8.16 -5.84 0.19
C SER A 274 -6.85 -5.66 -0.58
N ALA A 275 -6.60 -4.45 -1.11
CA ALA A 275 -5.32 -4.09 -1.74
C ALA A 275 -4.24 -3.73 -0.70
N TYR A 276 -4.60 -3.61 0.59
CA TYR A 276 -3.63 -3.50 1.69
C TYR A 276 -2.94 -4.86 1.86
N ASP A 277 -1.88 -5.10 1.11
CA ASP A 277 -1.04 -6.29 1.24
C ASP A 277 0.44 -5.91 1.16
N ARG A 278 1.33 -6.88 1.39
CA ARG A 278 2.76 -6.69 1.15
C ARG A 278 3.02 -6.39 -0.32
N VAL A 279 4.19 -5.82 -0.60
CA VAL A 279 4.65 -5.49 -1.96
C VAL A 279 5.00 -6.78 -2.73
N VAL A 280 3.96 -7.51 -3.14
CA VAL A 280 4.10 -8.85 -3.76
C VAL A 280 3.37 -8.94 -5.11
N ALA A 281 2.26 -8.22 -5.29
CA ALA A 281 1.65 -7.91 -6.59
C ALA A 281 0.40 -7.07 -6.30
N PRO A 282 0.41 -5.76 -6.58
CA PRO A 282 -0.76 -4.92 -6.31
C PRO A 282 -1.91 -5.36 -7.22
N LYS A 283 -3.07 -5.69 -6.62
CA LYS A 283 -4.24 -6.19 -7.36
C LYS A 283 -4.98 -5.08 -8.12
N GLN A 284 -4.92 -3.86 -7.59
CA GLN A 284 -5.59 -2.68 -8.14
C GLN A 284 -4.86 -1.43 -7.66
N LEU A 285 -4.89 -0.38 -8.47
CA LEU A 285 -4.36 0.93 -8.11
C LEU A 285 -5.46 1.75 -7.42
N VAL A 286 -5.31 1.98 -6.11
CA VAL A 286 -6.27 2.78 -5.33
C VAL A 286 -5.90 4.26 -5.43
N LYS A 287 -6.85 5.06 -5.92
CA LYS A 287 -6.68 6.50 -6.16
C LYS A 287 -7.66 7.36 -5.36
N ASP A 288 -8.56 6.72 -4.61
CA ASP A 288 -9.65 7.36 -3.89
C ASP A 288 -9.34 7.63 -2.41
N GLY A 289 -10.25 8.33 -1.73
CA GLY A 289 -10.10 8.64 -0.31
C GLY A 289 -8.91 9.57 -0.06
N PRO A 290 -7.96 9.22 0.85
CA PRO A 290 -6.79 10.06 1.09
C PRO A 290 -5.74 9.95 -0.03
N TYR A 291 -5.80 8.91 -0.87
CA TYR A 291 -4.86 8.70 -1.98
C TYR A 291 -5.02 9.72 -3.11
N LYS A 292 -6.17 10.41 -3.19
CA LYS A 292 -6.35 11.57 -4.10
C LYS A 292 -5.57 12.82 -3.64
N LEU A 293 -5.15 12.87 -2.37
CA LEU A 293 -4.49 14.03 -1.76
C LEU A 293 -2.98 13.85 -1.66
N VAL A 294 -2.55 12.64 -1.28
CA VAL A 294 -1.14 12.25 -1.11
C VAL A 294 -0.94 10.79 -1.53
N GLN A 295 0.23 10.45 -2.05
CA GLN A 295 0.51 9.10 -2.55
C GLN A 295 0.63 8.06 -1.42
N HIS A 296 1.22 8.43 -0.28
CA HIS A 296 1.45 7.51 0.84
C HIS A 296 0.88 8.02 2.18
N PRO A 297 -0.46 8.12 2.32
CA PRO A 297 -1.11 8.64 3.52
C PRO A 297 -0.83 7.81 4.78
N ILE A 298 -0.62 6.50 4.64
CA ILE A 298 -0.25 5.62 5.76
C ILE A 298 1.13 6.02 6.32
N TYR A 299 2.12 6.31 5.47
CA TYR A 299 3.43 6.79 5.92
C TYR A 299 3.35 8.15 6.60
N GLY A 300 2.54 9.07 6.06
CA GLY A 300 2.23 10.34 6.73
C GLY A 300 1.61 10.14 8.12
N SER A 301 0.74 9.15 8.29
CA SER A 301 0.13 8.83 9.58
C SER A 301 1.13 8.32 10.62
N TYR A 302 2.09 7.47 10.23
CA TYR A 302 3.17 7.04 11.14
C TYR A 302 4.04 8.21 11.58
N MET A 303 4.38 9.11 10.64
CA MET A 303 5.15 10.33 10.95
C MET A 303 4.43 11.20 11.97
N LEU A 304 3.13 11.46 11.76
CA LEU A 304 2.31 12.24 12.68
C LEU A 304 2.21 11.58 14.06
N LEU A 305 2.08 10.25 14.12
CA LEU A 305 2.02 9.51 15.38
C LEU A 305 3.30 9.74 16.21
N PHE A 306 4.47 9.55 15.60
CA PHE A 306 5.74 9.67 16.32
C PHE A 306 6.07 11.12 16.69
N CYS A 307 5.75 12.09 15.82
CA CYS A 307 5.88 13.51 16.16
C CYS A 307 4.95 13.88 17.32
N GLY A 308 3.69 13.43 17.27
CA GLY A 308 2.70 13.67 18.31
C GLY A 308 3.10 13.06 19.66
N TYR A 309 3.71 11.86 19.65
CA TYR A 309 4.29 11.25 20.85
C TYR A 309 5.41 12.10 21.46
N CYS A 310 6.37 12.55 20.64
CA CYS A 310 7.47 13.37 21.13
C CYS A 310 6.97 14.72 21.66
N LEU A 311 5.97 15.33 21.01
CA LEU A 311 5.31 16.54 21.49
C LEU A 311 4.55 16.31 22.79
N ALA A 312 3.83 15.19 22.94
CA ALA A 312 3.17 14.81 24.19
C ALA A 312 4.17 14.53 25.32
N CYS A 313 5.40 14.13 24.99
CA CYS A 313 6.55 14.07 25.91
C CYS A 313 7.28 15.43 26.06
N HIS A 314 6.67 16.53 25.59
CA HIS A 314 7.17 17.91 25.68
C HIS A 314 8.55 18.09 25.05
N SER A 315 8.78 17.45 23.91
CA SER A 315 10.09 17.44 23.27
C SER A 315 10.04 17.68 21.75
N ALA A 316 9.99 18.97 21.38
CA ALA A 316 10.07 19.39 19.98
C ALA A 316 11.34 18.90 19.24
N PRO A 317 12.55 18.91 19.83
CA PRO A 317 13.74 18.41 19.13
C PRO A 317 13.62 16.92 18.75
N PHE A 318 13.06 16.09 19.63
CA PHE A 318 12.80 14.68 19.34
C PHE A 318 11.66 14.48 18.34
N ALA A 319 10.68 15.40 18.29
CA ALA A 319 9.65 15.38 17.26
C ALA A 319 10.26 15.65 15.87
N LEU A 320 11.14 16.65 15.75
CA LEU A 320 11.87 16.94 14.52
C LEU A 320 12.79 15.78 14.10
N LEU A 321 13.50 15.18 15.07
CA LEU A 321 14.32 14.00 14.82
C LEU A 321 13.49 12.82 14.31
N ALA A 322 12.35 12.54 14.95
CA ALA A 322 11.44 11.48 14.52
C ALA A 322 10.91 11.74 13.11
N ALA A 323 10.52 12.99 12.80
CA ALA A 323 10.09 13.40 11.46
C ALA A 323 11.19 13.15 10.42
N TRP A 324 12.44 13.53 10.73
CA TRP A 324 13.58 13.37 9.83
C TRP A 324 13.91 11.89 9.56
N ILE A 325 13.99 11.06 10.62
CA ILE A 325 14.25 9.62 10.51
C ILE A 325 13.16 8.95 9.67
N CYS A 326 11.90 9.27 9.92
CA CYS A 326 10.78 8.72 9.16
C CYS A 326 10.79 9.19 7.70
N ALA A 327 11.04 10.47 7.45
CA ALA A 327 11.11 11.01 6.09
C ALA A 327 12.22 10.33 5.28
N ALA A 328 13.39 10.09 5.88
CA ALA A 328 14.50 9.39 5.24
C ALA A 328 14.13 7.94 4.90
N TYR A 329 13.57 7.21 5.88
CA TYR A 329 13.19 5.81 5.73
C TYR A 329 12.03 5.61 4.72
N TYR A 330 10.93 6.36 4.88
CA TYR A 330 9.76 6.24 4.03
C TYR A 330 9.99 6.76 2.61
N ARG A 331 10.89 7.72 2.39
CA ARG A 331 11.31 8.12 1.04
C ARG A 331 11.93 6.98 0.27
N ARG A 332 12.79 6.20 0.91
CA ARG A 332 13.38 5.00 0.27
C ARG A 332 12.31 3.97 -0.04
N ARG A 333 11.37 3.74 0.89
CA ARG A 333 10.27 2.78 0.70
C ARG A 333 9.32 3.18 -0.42
N ALA A 334 8.94 4.45 -0.47
CA ALA A 334 8.06 5.01 -1.49
C ALA A 334 8.63 4.81 -2.91
N ARG A 335 9.96 4.94 -3.08
CA ARG A 335 10.61 4.68 -4.39
C ARG A 335 10.45 3.23 -4.83
N LEU A 336 10.71 2.28 -3.93
CA LEU A 336 10.54 0.85 -4.23
C LEU A 336 9.07 0.50 -4.53
N GLU A 337 8.14 1.10 -3.79
CA GLU A 337 6.71 0.94 -4.09
C GLU A 337 6.34 1.52 -5.45
N ALA A 338 6.90 2.68 -5.81
CA ALA A 338 6.66 3.30 -7.11
C ALA A 338 7.21 2.47 -8.26
N GLU A 339 8.38 1.83 -8.11
CA GLU A 339 8.94 0.89 -9.09
C GLU A 339 7.99 -0.29 -9.31
N VAL A 340 7.51 -0.91 -8.23
CA VAL A 340 6.57 -2.05 -8.31
C VAL A 340 5.21 -1.65 -8.88
N LEU A 341 4.68 -0.49 -8.46
CA LEU A 341 3.41 0.02 -8.98
C LEU A 341 3.51 0.41 -10.45
N ARG A 342 4.63 1.01 -10.89
CA ARG A 342 4.88 1.32 -12.30
C ARG A 342 5.03 0.05 -13.13
N ALA A 343 5.74 -0.96 -12.63
CA ALA A 343 5.86 -2.23 -13.33
C ALA A 343 4.52 -2.98 -13.45
N ALA A 344 3.61 -2.80 -12.48
CA ALA A 344 2.28 -3.42 -12.50
C ALA A 344 1.23 -2.66 -13.33
N PHE A 345 1.22 -1.32 -13.29
CA PHE A 345 0.14 -0.49 -13.86
C PHE A 345 0.59 0.48 -14.97
N GLY A 346 1.90 0.60 -15.22
CA GLY A 346 2.47 1.42 -16.30
C GLY A 346 1.93 2.86 -16.32
N ALA A 347 1.35 3.23 -17.46
CA ALA A 347 0.83 4.57 -17.71
C ALA A 347 -0.26 5.02 -16.72
N GLU A 348 -1.08 4.10 -16.21
CA GLU A 348 -2.12 4.44 -15.23
C GLU A 348 -1.51 4.99 -13.93
N TYR A 349 -0.38 4.42 -13.52
CA TYR A 349 0.35 4.88 -12.34
C TYR A 349 1.04 6.22 -12.58
N ASP A 350 1.59 6.43 -13.78
CA ASP A 350 2.20 7.72 -14.12
C ASP A 350 1.16 8.85 -14.17
N ASP A 351 -0.02 8.60 -14.74
CA ASP A 351 -1.15 9.53 -14.71
C ASP A 351 -1.61 9.85 -13.28
N TYR A 352 -1.63 8.84 -12.40
CA TYR A 352 -1.92 9.04 -10.98
C TYR A 352 -0.86 9.93 -10.31
N CYS A 353 0.43 9.68 -10.57
CA CYS A 353 1.52 10.49 -10.02
C CYS A 353 1.42 11.96 -10.45
N LEU A 354 0.99 12.22 -11.69
CA LEU A 354 0.79 13.57 -12.21
C LEU A 354 -0.36 14.30 -11.48
N ARG A 355 -1.45 13.60 -11.17
CA ARG A 355 -2.61 14.16 -10.45
C ARG A 355 -2.34 14.35 -8.95
N THR A 356 -1.49 13.50 -8.37
CA THR A 356 -1.18 13.52 -6.93
C THR A 356 0.34 13.63 -6.71
N PRO A 357 0.93 14.82 -6.85
CA PRO A 357 2.40 14.98 -6.75
C PRO A 357 2.94 14.89 -5.31
N LYS A 358 2.06 14.92 -4.30
CA LYS A 358 2.45 15.03 -2.88
C LYS A 358 2.73 13.65 -2.28
N LEU A 359 3.88 13.49 -1.64
CA LEU A 359 4.36 12.16 -1.22
C LEU A 359 3.82 11.71 0.15
N PHE A 360 4.02 12.52 1.19
CA PHE A 360 3.72 12.13 2.58
C PHE A 360 2.78 13.07 3.32
N VAL A 361 3.01 14.37 3.19
CA VAL A 361 2.25 15.42 3.87
C VAL A 361 1.66 16.29 2.76
N PRO A 362 0.36 16.61 2.81
CA PRO A 362 -0.15 17.66 1.93
C PRO A 362 0.74 18.89 2.20
N TYR A 363 1.32 19.51 1.17
CA TYR A 363 2.21 20.70 1.23
C TYR A 363 3.73 20.49 1.35
N VAL A 364 4.26 19.26 1.49
CA VAL A 364 5.71 19.00 1.35
C VAL A 364 5.96 18.21 0.07
N VAL A 365 6.61 18.86 -0.91
CA VAL A 365 6.92 18.33 -2.25
C VAL A 365 8.22 17.54 -2.25
#